data_AF-A0A2J8T109-F1
#
_entry.id   AF-A0A2J8T109-F1
#
_cell.length_a   1.000
_cell.length_b   1.000
_cell.length_c   1.000
_cell.angle_alpha   90.00
_cell.angle_beta   90.00
_cell.angle_gamma   90.00
#
_symmetry.space_group_name_H-M   'P 1'
#
loop_
_entity.id
_entity.type
_entity.pdbx_description
1 polymer ?
#
loop_
_entity_poly.entity_id
_entity_poly.type
_entity_poly.pdbx_seq_one_letter_code
_entity_poly.pdbx_strand_id
1 'polypeptide(L)'
;MEEMFHKKSEAVRRLVEAAEEAHLKHEFDADLQYEYFNAVLINERDKDGNFLELGKEFILAPNDHFNNLPVNISLSDVQVPTNMYNKDPAIVNGVYWSESLNKVFVDNFDRDPSLIWQYFGSAKGF
;
A
#
# COMPACT_ATOMS: atom_id res chain seq x y z
N MET A 1 -2.92 24.10 15.94
CA MET A 1 -1.78 23.58 15.13
C MET A 1 -1.10 22.43 15.86
N GLU A 2 -0.76 22.58 17.14
CA GLU A 2 -0.22 21.50 17.99
C GLU A 2 -1.09 20.24 18.02
N GLU A 3 -2.40 20.37 18.24
CA GLU A 3 -3.32 19.21 18.27
C GLU A 3 -3.35 18.43 16.94
N MET A 4 -3.27 19.13 15.81
CA MET A 4 -3.19 18.50 14.47
C MET A 4 -1.91 17.68 14.35
N PHE A 5 -0.76 18.24 14.75
CA PHE A 5 0.50 17.50 14.72
C PHE A 5 0.51 16.31 15.69
N HIS A 6 -0.15 16.44 16.84
CA HIS A 6 -0.31 15.34 17.78
C HIS A 6 -1.11 14.18 17.16
N LYS A 7 -2.24 14.46 16.51
CA LYS A 7 -3.05 13.43 15.82
C LYS A 7 -2.26 12.72 14.71
N LYS A 8 -1.49 13.49 13.91
CA LYS A 8 -0.61 12.92 12.87
C LYS A 8 0.48 12.02 13.46
N SER A 9 1.09 12.45 14.57
CA SER A 9 2.08 11.65 15.29
C SER A 9 1.49 10.33 15.80
N GLU A 10 0.26 10.36 16.34
CA GLU A 10 -0.42 9.14 16.77
C GLU A 10 -0.74 8.19 15.61
N ALA A 11 -1.17 8.71 14.46
CA ALA A 11 -1.43 7.90 13.27
C ALA A 11 -0.16 7.19 12.78
N VAL A 12 0.96 7.91 12.75
CA VAL A 12 2.28 7.33 12.42
C VAL A 12 2.70 6.28 13.45
N ARG A 13 2.52 6.55 14.75
CA ARG A 13 2.85 5.58 15.81
C ARG A 13 2.10 4.26 15.65
N ARG A 14 0.79 4.32 15.35
CA ARG A 14 -0.02 3.11 15.07
C ARG A 14 0.49 2.33 13.86
N LEU A 15 0.92 3.02 12.80
CA LEU A 15 1.51 2.40 11.63
C LEU A 15 2.85 1.71 11.94
N VAL A 16 3.70 2.35 12.73
CA VAL A 16 4.99 1.76 13.16
C VAL A 16 4.75 0.50 13.98
N GLU A 17 3.91 0.57 15.01
CA GLU A 17 3.59 -0.57 15.88
C GLU A 17 3.02 -1.74 15.07
N ALA A 18 2.10 -1.47 14.14
CA ALA A 18 1.52 -2.50 13.28
C ALA A 18 2.53 -3.09 12.29
N ALA A 19 3.41 -2.27 11.72
CA ALA A 19 4.44 -2.73 10.79
C ALA A 19 5.48 -3.62 11.49
N GLU A 20 5.91 -3.24 12.69
CA GLU A 20 6.82 -4.05 13.51
C GLU A 20 6.18 -5.39 13.88
N GLU A 21 4.91 -5.39 14.32
CA GLU A 21 4.19 -6.61 14.66
C GLU A 21 3.97 -7.52 13.46
N ALA A 22 3.56 -6.97 12.32
CA ALA A 22 3.33 -7.72 11.09
C ALA A 22 4.64 -8.33 10.56
N HIS A 23 5.74 -7.56 10.58
CA HIS A 23 7.04 -8.07 10.17
C HIS A 23 7.56 -9.15 11.13
N LEU A 24 7.40 -8.98 12.44
CA LEU A 24 7.84 -9.95 13.45
C LEU A 24 7.11 -11.29 13.33
N LYS A 25 5.84 -11.28 12.94
CA LYS A 25 5.02 -12.49 12.75
C LYS A 25 5.27 -13.19 11.42
N HIS A 26 5.93 -12.52 10.47
CA HIS A 26 6.17 -13.05 9.15
C HIS A 26 7.48 -13.86 9.11
N GLU A 27 7.38 -15.12 8.69
CA GLU A 27 8.56 -15.92 8.37
C GLU A 27 8.84 -15.85 6.87
N PHE A 28 10.10 -15.64 6.52
CA PHE A 28 10.50 -15.54 5.12
C PHE A 28 10.30 -16.87 4.38
N ASP A 29 9.61 -16.81 3.24
CA ASP A 29 9.38 -17.95 2.35
C ASP A 29 9.85 -17.59 0.92
N ALA A 30 10.89 -18.28 0.45
CA ALA A 30 11.49 -18.02 -0.86
C ALA A 30 10.55 -18.39 -2.04
N ASP A 31 9.62 -19.32 -1.81
CA ASP A 31 8.72 -19.84 -2.83
C ASP A 31 7.34 -19.15 -2.80
N LEU A 32 7.13 -18.22 -1.86
CA LEU A 32 5.89 -17.47 -1.69
C LEU A 32 5.45 -16.83 -3.01
N GLN A 33 4.24 -17.19 -3.46
CA GLN A 33 3.58 -16.56 -4.60
C GLN A 33 2.48 -15.65 -4.06
N TYR A 34 2.67 -14.34 -4.21
CA TYR A 34 1.68 -13.35 -3.80
C TYR A 34 1.49 -12.30 -4.89
N GLU A 35 0.23 -12.02 -5.20
CA GLU A 35 -0.17 -10.99 -6.15
C GLU A 35 -0.59 -9.73 -5.40
N TYR A 36 -0.11 -8.59 -5.87
CA TYR A 36 -0.43 -7.27 -5.33
C TYR A 36 -0.71 -6.28 -6.47
N PHE A 37 -1.26 -5.13 -6.14
CA PHE A 37 -1.52 -4.05 -7.09
C PHE A 37 -0.25 -3.23 -7.29
N ASN A 38 0.39 -3.35 -8.45
CA ASN A 38 1.55 -2.53 -8.79
C ASN A 38 1.09 -1.17 -9.33
N ALA A 39 1.50 -0.08 -8.68
CA ALA A 39 1.05 1.28 -8.98
C ALA A 39 1.28 1.72 -10.45
N VAL A 40 2.26 1.12 -11.14
CA VAL A 40 2.55 1.42 -12.56
C VAL A 40 1.69 0.60 -13.52
N LEU A 41 1.10 -0.50 -13.06
CA LEU A 41 0.39 -1.47 -13.90
C LEU A 41 -1.11 -1.51 -13.63
N ILE A 42 -1.60 -0.93 -12.54
CA ILE A 42 -3.02 -0.95 -12.19
C ILE A 42 -3.89 -0.49 -13.35
N ASN A 43 -4.94 -1.25 -13.65
CA ASN A 43 -5.87 -1.01 -14.75
C ASN A 43 -5.28 -1.03 -16.17
N GLU A 44 -3.98 -1.30 -16.35
CA GLU A 44 -3.37 -1.45 -17.66
C GLU A 44 -3.78 -2.77 -18.31
N ARG A 45 -4.01 -2.73 -19.63
CA ARG A 45 -4.47 -3.88 -20.42
C ARG A 45 -3.52 -4.20 -21.57
N ASP A 46 -3.40 -5.47 -21.90
CA ASP A 46 -2.69 -5.93 -23.08
C ASP A 46 -3.50 -5.70 -24.37
N LYS A 47 -2.93 -6.10 -25.51
CA LYS A 47 -3.56 -5.97 -26.84
C LYS A 47 -4.81 -6.82 -27.00
N ASP A 48 -4.94 -7.87 -26.21
CA ASP A 48 -6.06 -8.81 -26.22
C ASP A 48 -7.16 -8.38 -25.22
N GLY A 49 -6.93 -7.29 -24.47
CA GLY A 49 -7.85 -6.71 -23.51
C GLY A 49 -7.77 -7.28 -22.10
N ASN A 50 -6.82 -8.19 -21.82
CA ASN A 50 -6.61 -8.75 -20.50
C ASN A 50 -5.80 -7.77 -19.63
N PHE A 51 -6.02 -7.78 -18.32
CA PHE A 51 -5.18 -7.01 -17.41
C PHE A 51 -3.76 -7.55 -17.39
N LEU A 52 -2.79 -6.64 -17.29
CA LEU A 52 -1.41 -7.03 -17.05
C LEU A 52 -1.27 -7.73 -15.69
N GLU A 53 -0.29 -8.62 -15.59
CA GLU A 53 0.11 -9.24 -14.33
C GLU A 53 0.48 -8.16 -13.30
N LEU A 54 0.00 -8.31 -12.06
CA LEU A 54 0.06 -7.30 -10.98
C LEU A 54 -0.65 -5.97 -11.26
N GLY A 55 -1.26 -5.80 -12.45
CA GLY A 55 -2.11 -4.66 -12.76
C GLY A 55 -3.50 -4.87 -12.19
N LYS A 56 -4.19 -5.89 -12.69
CA LYS A 56 -5.59 -6.23 -12.34
C LYS A 56 -6.55 -5.02 -12.38
N GLU A 57 -7.81 -5.25 -12.07
CA GLU A 57 -8.77 -4.17 -11.86
C GLU A 57 -8.55 -3.56 -10.48
N PHE A 58 -8.23 -2.27 -10.45
CA PHE A 58 -8.09 -1.49 -9.23
C PHE A 58 -9.08 -0.33 -9.27
N ILE A 59 -10.14 -0.43 -8.48
CA ILE A 59 -11.25 0.54 -8.51
C ILE A 59 -10.76 1.87 -7.95
N LEU A 60 -10.75 2.89 -8.81
CA LEU A 60 -10.45 4.27 -8.45
C LEU A 60 -11.72 5.10 -8.61
N ALA A 61 -12.12 5.78 -7.54
CA ALA A 61 -13.27 6.66 -7.54
C ALA A 61 -12.83 8.10 -7.24
N PRO A 62 -13.41 9.12 -7.89
CA PRO A 62 -13.19 10.51 -7.50
C PRO A 62 -13.52 10.71 -6.03
N ASN A 63 -12.63 11.38 -5.30
CA ASN A 63 -12.84 11.64 -3.88
C ASN A 63 -12.59 13.12 -3.58
N ASP A 64 -13.60 13.79 -3.03
CA ASP A 64 -13.57 15.23 -2.73
C ASP A 64 -12.43 15.61 -1.77
N HIS A 65 -12.09 14.73 -0.83
CA HIS A 65 -11.00 14.94 0.12
C HIS A 65 -9.62 15.00 -0.57
N PHE A 66 -9.48 14.30 -1.70
CA PHE A 66 -8.26 14.25 -2.50
C PHE A 66 -8.35 15.14 -3.74
N ASN A 67 -9.04 16.28 -3.66
CA ASN A 67 -9.24 17.22 -4.78
C ASN A 67 -9.88 16.57 -6.02
N ASN A 68 -10.85 15.67 -5.79
CA ASN A 68 -11.55 14.89 -6.81
C ASN A 68 -10.63 13.99 -7.65
N LEU A 69 -9.41 13.73 -7.16
CA LEU A 69 -8.53 12.75 -7.79
C LEU A 69 -9.15 11.35 -7.66
N PRO A 70 -9.02 10.51 -8.69
CA PRO A 70 -9.44 9.11 -8.64
C PRO A 70 -8.50 8.34 -7.70
N VAL A 71 -9.02 7.88 -6.58
CA VAL A 71 -8.25 7.17 -5.53
C VAL A 71 -8.98 5.92 -5.06
N ASN A 72 -8.25 5.01 -4.42
CA ASN A 72 -8.81 3.92 -3.64
C ASN A 72 -8.57 4.22 -2.15
N ILE A 73 -9.63 4.16 -1.34
CA ILE A 73 -9.58 4.45 0.11
C ILE A 73 -9.61 3.19 0.97
N SER A 74 -9.64 2.01 0.36
CA SER A 74 -9.76 0.72 1.04
C SER A 74 -8.55 -0.19 0.84
N LEU A 75 -7.84 -0.02 -0.28
CA LEU A 75 -6.67 -0.81 -0.65
C LEU A 75 -5.53 0.12 -1.04
N SER A 76 -4.31 -0.28 -0.67
CA SER A 76 -3.07 0.33 -1.17
C SER A 76 -2.59 -0.37 -2.44
N ASP A 77 -1.92 0.39 -3.29
CA ASP A 77 -1.04 -0.11 -4.34
C ASP A 77 0.43 -0.07 -3.85
N VAL A 78 1.32 -0.69 -4.63
CA VAL A 78 2.76 -0.83 -4.32
C VAL A 78 3.58 -0.28 -5.46
N GLN A 79 4.51 0.61 -5.14
CA GLN A 79 5.44 1.18 -6.11
C GLN A 79 6.78 0.45 -6.04
N VAL A 80 7.08 -0.35 -7.05
CA VAL A 80 8.41 -0.98 -7.21
C VAL A 80 9.20 -0.19 -8.26
N PRO A 81 10.45 0.23 -7.98
CA PRO A 81 11.34 0.86 -8.95
C PRO A 81 11.54 0.00 -10.19
N THR A 82 11.64 0.63 -11.35
CA THR A 82 11.69 -0.07 -12.66
C THR A 82 12.94 -0.93 -12.86
N ASN A 83 13.99 -0.74 -12.06
CA ASN A 83 15.21 -1.54 -12.09
C ASN A 83 15.13 -2.78 -11.17
N MET A 84 14.03 -2.97 -10.44
CA MET A 84 13.81 -4.11 -9.56
C MET A 84 12.80 -5.09 -10.18
N TYR A 85 12.96 -6.37 -9.86
CA TYR A 85 12.03 -7.40 -10.31
C TYR A 85 10.83 -7.50 -9.35
N ASN A 86 9.62 -7.28 -9.87
CA ASN A 86 8.38 -7.26 -9.08
C ASN A 86 8.11 -8.55 -8.27
N LYS A 87 8.65 -9.69 -8.71
CA LYS A 87 8.52 -11.00 -8.06
C LYS A 87 9.79 -11.46 -7.35
N ASP A 88 10.73 -10.55 -7.09
CA ASP A 88 11.85 -10.86 -6.21
C ASP A 88 11.31 -11.34 -4.86
N PRO A 89 11.76 -12.48 -4.31
CA PRO A 89 11.26 -13.01 -3.05
C PRO A 89 11.29 -11.99 -1.90
N ALA A 90 12.28 -11.10 -1.85
CA ALA A 90 12.34 -10.05 -0.83
C ALA A 90 11.23 -9.01 -0.98
N ILE A 91 10.83 -8.69 -2.22
CA ILE A 91 9.70 -7.80 -2.51
C ILE A 91 8.40 -8.51 -2.20
N VAL A 92 8.20 -9.73 -2.70
CA VAL A 92 6.95 -10.49 -2.52
C VAL A 92 6.65 -10.73 -1.05
N ASN A 93 7.64 -11.18 -0.27
CA ASN A 93 7.51 -11.34 1.18
C ASN A 93 7.22 -10.01 1.86
N GLY A 94 7.93 -8.96 1.46
CA GLY A 94 7.76 -7.61 1.97
C GLY A 94 6.33 -7.11 1.82
N VAL A 95 5.84 -7.17 0.59
CA VAL A 95 4.50 -6.73 0.22
C VAL A 95 3.46 -7.57 0.95
N TYR A 96 3.64 -8.89 1.00
CA TYR A 96 2.72 -9.80 1.68
C TYR A 96 2.49 -9.43 3.14
N TRP A 97 3.54 -9.30 3.96
CA TRP A 97 3.33 -8.96 5.37
C TRP A 97 2.80 -7.54 5.54
N SER A 98 3.23 -6.61 4.67
CA SER A 98 2.79 -5.21 4.72
C SER A 98 1.36 -4.97 4.25
N GLU A 99 0.71 -5.96 3.62
CA GLU A 99 -0.73 -5.91 3.27
C GLU A 99 -1.60 -5.60 4.50
N SER A 100 -1.20 -6.12 5.66
CA SER A 100 -1.87 -5.88 6.94
C SER A 100 -1.99 -4.39 7.30
N LEU A 101 -1.13 -3.53 6.75
CA LEU A 101 -1.15 -2.08 6.97
C LEU A 101 -2.35 -1.40 6.29
N ASN A 102 -2.99 -2.02 5.28
CA ASN A 102 -4.22 -1.51 4.67
C ASN A 102 -5.28 -1.17 5.73
N LYS A 103 -5.45 -2.06 6.71
CA LYS A 103 -6.40 -1.86 7.80
C LYS A 103 -6.04 -0.62 8.63
N VAL A 104 -4.75 -0.40 8.89
CA VAL A 104 -4.29 0.74 9.68
C VAL A 104 -4.44 2.04 8.91
N PHE A 105 -4.19 2.05 7.59
CA PHE A 105 -4.42 3.22 6.74
C PHE A 105 -5.89 3.64 6.76
N VAL A 106 -6.81 2.68 6.61
CA VAL A 106 -8.26 2.91 6.70
C VAL A 106 -8.64 3.40 8.09
N ASP A 107 -8.23 2.68 9.15
CA ASP A 107 -8.56 3.03 10.53
C ASP A 107 -8.01 4.42 10.92
N ASN A 108 -6.85 4.82 10.38
CA ASN A 108 -6.29 6.16 10.58
C ASN A 108 -7.13 7.23 9.88
N PHE A 109 -7.52 7.00 8.62
CA PHE A 109 -8.35 7.93 7.86
C PHE A 109 -9.74 8.13 8.50
N ASP A 110 -10.35 7.05 8.98
CA ASP A 110 -11.64 7.10 9.69
C ASP A 110 -11.57 7.89 11.01
N ARG A 111 -10.42 7.85 11.70
CA ARG A 111 -10.18 8.59 12.95
C ARG A 111 -9.87 10.05 12.72
N ASP A 112 -9.12 10.36 11.68
CA ASP A 112 -8.73 11.71 11.29
C ASP A 112 -8.87 11.90 9.78
N PRO A 113 -10.07 12.32 9.33
CA PRO A 113 -10.32 12.59 7.92
C PRO A 113 -9.50 13.76 7.37
N SER A 114 -8.69 14.48 8.18
CA SER A 114 -7.76 15.49 7.67
C SER A 114 -6.44 14.90 7.15
N LEU A 115 -6.21 13.60 7.37
CA LEU A 115 -5.06 12.90 6.83
C LEU A 115 -5.12 12.86 5.31
N ILE A 116 -3.99 13.16 4.69
CA ILE A 116 -3.79 12.99 3.25
C ILE A 116 -3.11 11.64 3.02
N TRP A 117 -2.33 11.51 1.95
CA TRP A 117 -1.54 10.34 1.64
C TRP A 117 -0.78 9.76 2.84
N GLN A 118 -0.90 8.45 2.99
CA GLN A 118 -0.16 7.64 3.96
C GLN A 118 0.71 6.66 3.19
N TYR A 119 1.95 6.49 3.61
CA TYR A 119 2.92 5.64 2.94
C TYR A 119 3.69 4.81 3.94
N PHE A 120 4.01 3.58 3.53
CA PHE A 120 5.05 2.77 4.13
C PHE A 120 6.18 2.63 3.10
N GLY A 121 7.41 2.95 3.51
CA GLY A 121 8.58 2.81 2.66
C GLY A 121 9.44 1.66 3.15
N SER A 122 9.58 0.62 2.32
CA SER A 122 10.39 -0.54 2.68
C SER A 122 11.87 -0.29 2.44
N ALA A 123 12.72 -0.78 3.36
CA ALA A 123 14.17 -0.85 3.15
C ALA A 123 14.57 -1.75 1.97
N LYS A 124 13.63 -2.57 1.46
CA LYS A 124 13.81 -3.38 0.24
C LYS A 124 13.49 -2.63 -1.05
N GLY A 125 13.00 -1.39 -0.96
CA GLY A 125 12.75 -0.54 -2.12
C GLY A 125 11.39 -0.76 -2.78
N PHE A 126 10.34 -0.98 -1.98
CA PHE A 126 8.94 -0.92 -2.42
C PHE A 126 8.11 -0.07 -1.46
#